data_AF-A0A024FBC3-F1
#
_entry.id   AF-A0A024FBC3-F1
#
_cell.length_a   1.000
_cell.length_b   1.000
_cell.length_c   1.000
_cell.angle_alpha   90.00
_cell.angle_beta   90.00
_cell.angle_gamma   90.00
#
_symmetry.space_group_name_H-M   'P 1'
#
loop_
_entity.id
_entity.type
_entity.pdbx_description
1 polymer ?
#
loop_
_entity_poly.entity_id
_entity_poly.type
_entity_poly.pdbx_seq_one_letter_code
_entity_poly.pdbx_strand_id
1 'polypeptide(L)'
;MKEATLLLTFIVTVTIVTGLIEEQPMPNLLCDCFCNNNVTHHRADLVHYKCIQRYLARTYDQRWHVNVSTSAMNYIKSLEREMAQTLLKRRTKRQTPFLYHGYRKEIRTLTTAERQQFFRAVNALKSDTSVFPNAYEAIAAFHSGASLPAAHGGPAFCPWHRYYIYLFESALRRKDRRVTLCYWDSSKDSNIPDPINSNIWGP
;
A
#
# COMPACT_ATOMS: atom_id res chain seq x y z
N MET A 1 57.27 3.41 34.51
CA MET A 1 56.12 2.93 35.31
C MET A 1 54.94 3.83 34.96
N LYS A 2 53.76 3.43 34.47
CA LYS A 2 53.14 2.20 33.97
C LYS A 2 52.07 2.70 32.99
N GLU A 3 52.03 2.16 31.78
CA GLU A 3 50.97 2.40 30.78
C GLU A 3 49.64 1.87 31.33
N ALA A 4 48.57 2.68 31.31
CA ALA A 4 47.23 2.28 31.72
C ALA A 4 46.42 1.90 30.48
N THR A 5 46.33 0.59 30.22
CA THR A 5 45.54 0.04 29.12
C THR A 5 44.05 0.06 29.48
N LEU A 6 43.26 0.87 28.78
CA LEU A 6 41.81 0.95 28.96
C LEU A 6 41.15 -0.23 28.21
N LEU A 7 40.74 -1.26 28.95
CA LEU A 7 40.00 -2.41 28.42
C LEU A 7 38.52 -2.04 28.28
N LEU A 8 38.06 -1.78 27.05
CA LEU A 8 36.65 -1.62 26.73
C LEU A 8 35.98 -3.01 26.64
N THR A 9 35.27 -3.42 27.68
CA THR A 9 34.45 -4.64 27.66
C THR A 9 33.13 -4.39 26.94
N PHE A 10 32.96 -4.95 25.76
CA PHE A 10 31.68 -4.98 25.05
C PHE A 10 30.79 -6.05 25.68
N ILE A 11 29.77 -5.63 26.45
CA ILE A 11 28.75 -6.54 26.99
C ILE A 11 27.77 -6.81 25.86
N VAL A 12 27.85 -8.00 25.26
CA VAL A 12 26.84 -8.49 24.32
C VAL A 12 25.67 -9.03 25.13
N THR A 13 24.62 -8.24 25.33
CA THR A 13 23.36 -8.75 25.88
C THR A 13 22.67 -9.59 24.82
N VAL A 14 22.81 -10.91 24.92
CA VAL A 14 22.00 -11.86 24.13
C VAL A 14 20.62 -11.91 24.77
N THR A 15 19.71 -11.07 24.31
CA THR A 15 18.28 -11.19 24.65
C THR A 15 17.75 -12.45 23.99
N ILE A 16 17.49 -13.49 24.78
CA ILE A 16 16.78 -14.67 24.32
C ILE A 16 15.34 -14.26 24.03
N VAL A 17 14.97 -14.17 22.76
CA VAL A 17 13.58 -13.98 22.34
C VAL A 17 12.93 -15.37 22.30
N THR A 18 12.12 -15.69 23.29
CA THR A 18 11.27 -16.89 23.27
C THR A 18 9.94 -16.57 22.58
N GLY A 19 9.59 -17.29 21.53
CA GLY A 19 8.27 -17.20 20.90
C GLY A 19 7.26 -18.06 21.65
N LEU A 20 6.14 -17.47 22.07
CA LEU A 20 4.99 -18.21 22.59
C LEU A 20 4.16 -18.70 21.41
N ILE A 21 3.92 -20.01 21.32
CA ILE A 21 2.94 -20.60 20.40
C ILE A 21 1.81 -21.16 21.25
N GLU A 22 0.61 -20.61 21.07
CA GLU A 22 -0.59 -21.04 21.77
C GLU A 22 -1.66 -21.41 20.75
N GLU A 23 -2.41 -22.48 21.04
CA GLU A 23 -3.56 -22.84 20.25
C GLU A 23 -4.69 -21.82 20.48
N GLN A 24 -5.12 -21.16 19.41
CA GLN A 24 -6.21 -20.17 19.48
C GLN A 24 -7.52 -20.83 19.05
N PRO A 25 -8.58 -20.76 19.87
CA PRO A 25 -9.86 -21.35 19.51
C PRO A 25 -10.42 -20.68 18.25
N MET A 26 -11.03 -21.49 17.37
CA MET A 26 -11.67 -20.95 16.17
C MET A 26 -12.81 -20.00 16.57
N PRO A 27 -12.84 -18.76 16.06
CA PRO A 27 -13.92 -17.82 16.36
C PRO A 27 -15.28 -18.37 15.94
N ASN A 28 -16.32 -18.18 16.77
CA ASN A 28 -17.68 -18.68 16.50
C ASN A 28 -18.18 -18.28 15.11
N LEU A 29 -17.99 -17.01 14.73
CA LEU A 29 -18.39 -16.50 13.42
C LEU A 29 -17.74 -17.26 12.24
N LEU A 30 -16.50 -17.73 12.44
CA LEU A 30 -15.77 -18.50 11.43
C LEU A 30 -16.25 -19.96 11.41
N CYS A 31 -16.47 -20.59 12.57
CA CYS A 31 -17.09 -21.92 12.62
C CYS A 31 -18.50 -21.91 12.05
N ASP A 32 -19.35 -20.95 12.39
CA ASP A 32 -20.71 -20.84 11.86
C ASP A 32 -20.76 -20.89 10.33
N CYS A 33 -19.71 -20.39 9.68
CA CYS A 33 -19.55 -20.59 8.25
C CYS A 33 -19.03 -21.99 7.94
N PHE A 34 -17.82 -22.37 8.37
CA PHE A 34 -17.21 -23.65 8.00
C PHE A 34 -18.06 -24.87 8.35
N CYS A 35 -18.54 -24.91 9.60
CA CYS A 35 -19.29 -25.98 10.21
C CYS A 35 -20.67 -26.19 9.54
N ASN A 36 -21.22 -25.18 8.87
CA ASN A 36 -22.50 -25.25 8.14
C ASN A 36 -22.36 -25.37 6.61
N ASN A 37 -21.15 -25.37 6.06
CA ASN A 37 -20.97 -25.57 4.61
C ASN A 37 -20.77 -27.05 4.28
N ASN A 38 -21.37 -27.49 3.17
CA ASN A 38 -21.19 -28.84 2.67
C ASN A 38 -20.11 -28.88 1.59
N VAL A 39 -18.96 -29.49 1.91
CA VAL A 39 -17.81 -29.65 1.00
C VAL A 39 -18.04 -30.70 -0.09
N THR A 40 -19.15 -31.44 -0.07
CA THR A 40 -19.48 -32.36 -1.18
C THR A 40 -20.00 -31.62 -2.42
N HIS A 41 -20.64 -30.46 -2.25
CA HIS A 41 -21.21 -29.67 -3.36
C HIS A 41 -20.35 -28.48 -3.77
N HIS A 42 -19.48 -28.01 -2.88
CA HIS A 42 -18.61 -26.88 -3.13
C HIS A 42 -17.16 -27.28 -2.91
N ARG A 43 -16.28 -26.85 -3.81
CA ARG A 43 -14.85 -27.06 -3.62
C ARG A 43 -14.40 -26.40 -2.32
N ALA A 44 -13.54 -27.09 -1.57
CA ALA A 44 -13.09 -26.65 -0.25
C ALA A 44 -12.43 -25.27 -0.27
N ASP A 45 -11.71 -24.92 -1.34
CA ASP A 45 -11.09 -23.61 -1.55
C ASP A 45 -12.12 -22.48 -1.64
N LEU A 46 -13.26 -22.72 -2.30
CA LEU A 46 -14.34 -21.74 -2.38
C LEU A 46 -15.03 -21.54 -1.03
N VAL A 47 -15.25 -22.63 -0.28
CA VAL A 47 -15.80 -22.56 1.08
C VAL A 47 -14.85 -21.79 1.99
N HIS A 48 -13.57 -22.12 1.94
CA HIS A 48 -12.52 -21.46 2.69
C HIS A 48 -12.46 -19.96 2.39
N TYR A 49 -12.36 -19.60 1.10
CA TYR A 49 -12.37 -18.21 0.67
C TYR A 49 -13.61 -17.46 1.19
N LYS A 50 -14.81 -18.02 0.97
CA LYS A 50 -16.07 -17.41 1.41
C LYS A 50 -16.11 -17.18 2.92
N CYS A 51 -15.75 -18.18 3.72
CA CYS A 51 -15.82 -18.11 5.18
C CYS A 51 -14.80 -17.13 5.75
N ILE A 52 -13.57 -17.17 5.26
CA ILE A 52 -12.52 -16.23 5.67
C ILE A 52 -12.91 -14.81 5.28
N GLN A 53 -13.31 -14.55 4.04
CA GLN A 53 -13.68 -13.19 3.61
C GLN A 53 -14.88 -12.65 4.41
N ARG A 54 -15.90 -13.47 4.68
CA ARG A 54 -17.04 -13.09 5.52
C ARG A 54 -16.62 -12.76 6.96
N TYR A 55 -15.72 -13.54 7.54
CA TYR A 55 -15.18 -13.28 8.86
C TYR A 55 -14.41 -11.96 8.88
N LEU A 56 -13.43 -11.80 7.98
CA LEU A 56 -12.60 -10.59 7.87
C LEU A 56 -13.41 -9.31 7.62
N ALA A 57 -14.51 -9.41 6.87
CA ALA A 57 -15.40 -8.28 6.60
C ALA A 57 -16.23 -7.87 7.83
N ARG A 58 -16.58 -8.83 8.70
CA ARG A 58 -17.40 -8.59 9.90
C ARG A 58 -16.60 -8.22 11.13
N THR A 59 -15.35 -8.68 11.21
CA THR A 59 -14.43 -8.38 12.31
C THR A 59 -13.37 -7.39 11.86
N TYR A 60 -13.70 -6.49 10.92
CA TYR A 60 -12.69 -5.61 10.38
C TYR A 60 -12.09 -4.77 11.51
N ASP A 61 -12.94 -4.14 12.32
CA ASP A 61 -12.70 -3.28 13.48
C ASP A 61 -11.96 -3.94 14.65
N GLN A 62 -12.05 -5.27 14.77
CA GLN A 62 -11.35 -6.05 15.81
C GLN A 62 -9.88 -6.29 15.49
N ARG A 63 -9.44 -6.00 14.26
CA ARG A 63 -8.05 -6.20 13.83
C ARG A 63 -7.23 -4.96 14.15
N TRP A 64 -5.93 -5.17 14.31
CA TRP A 64 -5.01 -4.05 14.41
C TRP A 64 -5.09 -3.18 13.14
N HIS A 65 -5.20 -1.88 13.34
CA HIS A 65 -5.24 -0.88 12.29
C HIS A 65 -4.32 0.27 12.64
N VAL A 66 -3.66 0.83 11.63
CA VAL A 66 -2.99 2.12 11.78
C VAL A 66 -4.05 3.16 12.08
N ASN A 67 -3.90 3.90 13.18
CA ASN A 67 -4.81 4.99 13.48
C ASN A 67 -4.53 6.14 12.52
N VAL A 68 -5.51 6.46 11.65
CA VAL A 68 -5.37 7.54 10.68
C VAL A 68 -5.61 8.87 11.38
N SER A 69 -4.55 9.67 11.52
CA SER A 69 -4.63 10.96 12.20
C SER A 69 -5.54 11.95 11.46
N THR A 70 -6.11 12.91 12.18
CA THR A 70 -6.91 13.99 11.58
C THR A 70 -6.11 14.77 10.53
N SER A 71 -4.81 14.97 10.74
CA SER A 71 -3.93 15.63 9.77
C SER A 71 -3.75 14.79 8.50
N ALA A 72 -3.59 13.46 8.61
CA ALA A 72 -3.57 12.55 7.47
C ALA A 72 -4.89 12.60 6.68
N MET A 73 -6.04 12.54 7.37
CA MET A 73 -7.34 12.66 6.71
C MET A 73 -7.53 14.01 6.02
N ASN A 74 -7.06 15.11 6.62
CA ASN A 74 -7.11 16.43 5.99
C ASN A 74 -6.22 16.52 4.75
N TYR A 75 -5.06 15.85 4.78
CA TYR A 75 -4.18 15.72 3.62
C TYR A 75 -4.87 14.96 2.47
N ILE A 76 -5.51 13.82 2.73
CA ILE A 76 -6.31 13.08 1.73
C ILE A 76 -7.43 13.95 1.16
N LYS A 77 -8.21 14.62 2.02
CA LYS A 77 -9.26 15.54 1.59
C LYS A 77 -8.74 16.70 0.75
N SER A 78 -7.50 17.14 0.97
CA SER A 78 -6.88 18.17 0.14
C SER A 78 -6.60 17.68 -1.28
N LEU A 79 -6.11 16.43 -1.43
CA LEU A 79 -5.89 15.78 -2.72
C LEU A 79 -7.22 15.59 -3.45
N GLU A 80 -8.25 15.11 -2.75
CA GLU A 80 -9.61 14.97 -3.27
C GLU A 80 -10.15 16.25 -3.90
N ARG A 81 -9.97 17.39 -3.22
CA ARG A 81 -10.41 18.70 -3.73
C ARG A 81 -9.68 19.09 -5.01
N GLU A 82 -8.35 18.88 -5.07
CA GLU A 82 -7.56 19.16 -6.27
C GLU A 82 -7.95 18.28 -7.46
N MET A 83 -8.19 16.99 -7.17
CA MET A 83 -8.68 16.02 -8.13
C MET A 83 -10.06 16.40 -8.67
N ALA A 84 -11.00 16.75 -7.79
CA ALA A 84 -12.34 17.19 -8.19
C ALA A 84 -12.28 18.47 -9.04
N GLN A 85 -11.46 19.46 -8.64
CA GLN A 85 -11.26 20.68 -9.43
C GLN A 85 -10.71 20.38 -10.83
N THR A 86 -9.79 19.42 -10.95
CA THR A 86 -9.26 18.99 -12.25
C THR A 86 -10.37 18.41 -13.14
N LEU A 87 -11.24 17.57 -12.57
CA LEU A 87 -12.34 16.94 -13.30
C LEU A 87 -13.41 17.97 -13.71
N LEU A 88 -13.68 18.97 -12.87
CA LEU A 88 -14.66 20.04 -13.12
C LEU A 88 -14.16 21.07 -14.14
N LYS A 89 -12.87 21.45 -14.09
CA LYS A 89 -12.23 22.37 -15.06
C LYS A 89 -12.10 21.80 -16.48
N ARG A 90 -12.49 20.54 -16.68
CA ARG A 90 -12.52 19.86 -17.99
C ARG A 90 -13.60 20.44 -18.93
N ARG A 91 -14.52 21.26 -18.42
CA ARG A 91 -15.31 22.20 -19.24
C ARG A 91 -14.52 23.50 -19.41
N THR A 92 -14.16 23.83 -20.64
CA THR A 92 -13.54 25.10 -21.13
C THR A 92 -12.00 25.20 -21.14
N LYS A 93 -11.35 24.66 -22.17
CA LYS A 93 -10.46 25.39 -23.11
C LYS A 93 -9.84 24.42 -24.10
N ARG A 94 -10.08 24.64 -25.39
CA ARG A 94 -9.73 23.75 -26.52
C ARG A 94 -8.28 23.94 -27.03
N GLN A 95 -7.43 24.72 -26.34
CA GLN A 95 -6.16 25.22 -26.88
C GLN A 95 -5.01 25.35 -25.84
N THR A 96 -4.81 24.35 -24.98
CA THR A 96 -3.55 24.22 -24.25
C THR A 96 -2.96 22.83 -24.48
N PRO A 97 -1.65 22.70 -24.79
CA PRO A 97 -1.01 21.40 -24.90
C PRO A 97 -1.23 20.64 -23.60
N PHE A 98 -1.70 19.42 -23.75
CA PHE A 98 -2.18 18.52 -22.70
C PHE A 98 -1.10 18.25 -21.64
N LEU A 99 -1.11 18.99 -20.52
CA LEU A 99 -0.17 18.74 -19.41
C LEU A 99 -0.74 17.81 -18.31
N TYR A 100 -1.78 17.02 -18.59
CA TYR A 100 -2.67 16.59 -17.51
C TYR A 100 -2.80 15.13 -17.11
N HIS A 101 -2.15 14.15 -17.74
CA HIS A 101 -1.80 12.85 -17.15
C HIS A 101 -1.04 12.12 -18.26
N GLY A 102 0.20 11.70 -18.02
CA GLY A 102 0.93 10.93 -19.03
C GLY A 102 0.29 9.56 -19.22
N TYR A 103 0.68 8.88 -20.29
CA TYR A 103 0.38 7.46 -20.45
C TYR A 103 1.14 6.66 -19.39
N ARG A 104 0.42 5.86 -18.59
CA ARG A 104 1.06 4.98 -17.59
C ARG A 104 1.83 3.90 -18.33
N LYS A 105 3.15 3.89 -18.16
CA LYS A 105 4.06 2.94 -18.81
C LYS A 105 4.45 1.81 -17.88
N GLU A 106 4.82 0.68 -18.48
CA GLU A 106 5.46 -0.42 -17.78
C GLU A 106 6.83 0.06 -17.26
N ILE A 107 7.13 -0.17 -15.99
CA ILE A 107 8.28 0.43 -15.29
C ILE A 107 9.63 0.11 -15.96
N ARG A 108 9.79 -1.06 -16.60
CA ARG A 108 11.02 -1.48 -17.30
C ARG A 108 11.18 -0.79 -18.66
N THR A 109 10.11 -0.18 -19.18
CA THR A 109 10.14 0.62 -20.43
C THR A 109 10.40 2.11 -20.19
N LEU A 110 10.50 2.54 -18.93
CA LEU A 110 10.84 3.91 -18.60
C LEU A 110 12.28 4.21 -18.98
N THR A 111 12.52 5.42 -19.50
CA THR A 111 13.89 5.93 -19.60
C THR A 111 14.50 6.11 -18.20
N THR A 112 15.83 6.12 -18.11
CA THR A 112 16.53 6.38 -16.84
C THR A 112 16.06 7.68 -16.19
N ALA A 113 15.83 8.74 -16.98
CA ALA A 113 15.36 10.03 -16.50
C ALA A 113 13.95 9.94 -15.89
N GLU A 114 13.02 9.24 -16.55
CA GLU A 114 11.66 9.03 -16.05
C GLU A 114 11.64 8.18 -14.77
N ARG A 115 12.43 7.11 -14.75
CA ARG A 115 12.55 6.23 -13.58
C ARG A 115 13.09 6.99 -12.37
N GLN A 116 14.17 7.75 -12.56
CA GLN A 116 14.73 8.59 -11.51
C GLN A 116 13.76 9.68 -11.06
N GLN A 117 13.00 10.27 -11.97
CA GLN A 117 11.99 11.27 -11.64
C GLN A 117 10.88 10.69 -10.76
N PHE A 118 10.37 9.51 -11.11
CA PHE A 118 9.40 8.78 -10.30
C PHE A 118 9.97 8.47 -8.90
N PHE A 119 11.17 7.91 -8.80
CA PHE A 119 11.79 7.58 -7.52
C PHE A 119 12.08 8.81 -6.65
N ARG A 120 12.56 9.91 -7.24
CA ARG A 120 12.73 11.19 -6.52
C ARG A 120 11.40 11.70 -5.97
N ALA A 121 10.31 11.62 -6.73
CA ALA A 121 9.00 12.06 -6.26
C ALA A 121 8.47 11.19 -5.11
N VAL A 122 8.66 9.87 -5.17
CA VAL A 122 8.31 8.96 -4.06
C VAL A 122 9.13 9.30 -2.80
N ASN A 123 10.45 9.47 -2.93
CA ASN A 123 11.30 9.85 -1.80
C ASN A 123 10.91 11.23 -1.25
N ALA A 124 10.55 12.18 -2.11
CA ALA A 124 10.07 13.49 -1.68
C ALA A 124 8.74 13.42 -0.90
N LEU A 125 7.88 12.42 -1.14
CA LEU A 125 6.70 12.19 -0.30
C LEU A 125 7.08 11.58 1.06
N LYS A 126 8.03 10.64 1.08
CA LYS A 126 8.53 10.03 2.32
C LYS A 126 9.25 11.04 3.23
N SER A 127 9.95 12.00 2.64
CA SER A 127 10.63 13.09 3.37
C SER A 127 9.71 14.27 3.72
N ASP A 128 8.49 14.33 3.19
CA ASP A 128 7.55 15.43 3.45
C ASP A 128 6.81 15.23 4.78
N THR A 129 7.32 15.86 5.83
CA THR A 129 6.76 15.84 7.19
C THR A 129 5.70 16.92 7.44
N SER A 130 5.17 17.57 6.39
CA SER A 130 4.05 18.53 6.53
C SER A 130 2.76 17.90 7.07
N VAL A 131 2.69 16.57 7.04
CA VAL A 131 1.67 15.75 7.69
C VAL A 131 2.36 14.64 8.46
N PHE A 132 1.84 14.28 9.63
CA PHE A 132 2.46 13.26 10.49
C PHE A 132 2.07 11.84 10.04
N PRO A 133 3.02 10.88 9.97
CA PRO A 133 4.48 11.07 10.13
C PRO A 133 5.16 11.64 8.86
N ASN A 134 4.62 11.34 7.68
CA ASN A 134 4.94 12.02 6.41
C ASN A 134 3.81 11.83 5.39
N ALA A 135 3.89 12.52 4.26
CA ALA A 135 2.86 12.49 3.20
C ALA A 135 2.66 11.10 2.57
N TYR A 136 3.72 10.30 2.46
CA TYR A 136 3.61 8.92 1.97
C TYR A 136 2.81 8.05 2.95
N GLU A 137 3.14 8.14 4.25
CA GLU A 137 2.46 7.41 5.32
C GLU A 137 1.00 7.84 5.49
N ALA A 138 0.67 9.11 5.27
CA ALA A 138 -0.72 9.57 5.28
C ALA A 138 -1.58 8.86 4.20
N ILE A 139 -0.99 8.61 3.03
CA ILE A 139 -1.64 7.84 1.95
C ILE A 139 -1.69 6.36 2.30
N ALA A 140 -0.58 5.78 2.79
CA ALA A 140 -0.53 4.38 3.19
C ALA A 140 -1.57 4.06 4.29
N ALA A 141 -1.68 4.92 5.31
CA ALA A 141 -2.64 4.79 6.39
C ALA A 141 -4.10 4.84 5.90
N PHE A 142 -4.39 5.53 4.79
CA PHE A 142 -5.73 5.55 4.20
C PHE A 142 -6.20 4.15 3.73
N HIS A 143 -5.28 3.24 3.44
CA HIS A 143 -5.57 1.81 3.19
C HIS A 143 -5.57 1.00 4.50
N SER A 144 -6.29 1.47 5.53
CA SER A 144 -6.43 0.76 6.80
C SER A 144 -7.76 1.07 7.49
N GLY A 145 -8.06 0.30 8.55
CA GLY A 145 -9.25 0.53 9.37
C GLY A 145 -10.55 0.51 8.58
N ALA A 146 -11.32 1.59 8.69
CA ALA A 146 -12.65 1.72 8.12
C ALA A 146 -12.69 1.66 6.58
N SER A 147 -11.57 1.85 5.88
CA SER A 147 -11.54 1.73 4.41
C SER A 147 -11.45 0.27 3.93
N LEU A 148 -10.98 -0.66 4.77
CA LEU A 148 -10.73 -2.05 4.38
C LEU A 148 -11.97 -2.77 3.83
N PRO A 149 -13.17 -2.65 4.42
CA PRO A 149 -14.37 -3.30 3.87
C PRO A 149 -14.77 -2.77 2.48
N ALA A 150 -14.43 -1.52 2.16
CA ALA A 150 -14.65 -0.94 0.84
C ALA A 150 -13.52 -1.31 -0.15
N ALA A 151 -12.29 -1.39 0.35
CA ALA A 151 -11.12 -1.71 -0.44
C ALA A 151 -11.07 -3.18 -0.85
N HIS A 152 -11.55 -4.11 -0.02
CA HIS A 152 -11.38 -5.56 -0.20
C HIS A 152 -12.68 -6.35 -0.11
N GLY A 153 -12.72 -7.52 -0.76
CA GLY A 153 -13.79 -8.51 -0.60
C GLY A 153 -15.17 -8.14 -1.18
N GLY A 154 -15.34 -6.92 -1.71
CA GLY A 154 -16.60 -6.42 -2.24
C GLY A 154 -16.51 -5.88 -3.67
N PRO A 155 -17.66 -5.51 -4.28
CA PRO A 155 -17.73 -4.97 -5.65
C PRO A 155 -17.00 -3.62 -5.81
N ALA A 156 -16.74 -2.93 -4.70
CA ALA A 156 -15.98 -1.69 -4.67
C ALA A 156 -14.45 -1.90 -4.82
N PHE A 157 -13.94 -3.14 -4.81
CA PHE A 157 -12.50 -3.43 -4.88
C PHE A 157 -11.78 -2.67 -6.02
N CYS A 158 -12.23 -2.87 -7.26
CA CYS A 158 -11.64 -2.23 -8.44
C CYS A 158 -11.75 -0.69 -8.42
N PRO A 159 -12.94 -0.08 -8.24
CA PRO A 159 -13.05 1.37 -8.23
C PRO A 159 -12.35 2.02 -7.04
N TRP A 160 -12.34 1.39 -5.86
CA TRP A 160 -11.63 1.89 -4.68
C TRP A 160 -10.12 1.93 -4.92
N HIS A 161 -9.52 0.86 -5.45
CA HIS A 161 -8.09 0.85 -5.75
C HIS A 161 -7.71 1.81 -6.89
N ARG A 162 -8.58 1.95 -7.91
CA ARG A 162 -8.39 2.95 -8.98
C ARG A 162 -8.35 4.38 -8.40
N TYR A 163 -9.24 4.67 -7.46
CA TYR A 163 -9.26 5.93 -6.74
C TYR A 163 -8.01 6.12 -5.88
N TYR A 164 -7.61 5.09 -5.13
CA TYR A 164 -6.42 5.10 -4.27
C TYR A 164 -5.12 5.38 -5.04
N ILE A 165 -4.89 4.71 -6.17
CA ILE A 165 -3.69 4.97 -6.99
C ILE A 165 -3.73 6.34 -7.68
N TYR A 166 -4.92 6.91 -7.91
CA TYR A 166 -5.06 8.27 -8.45
C TYR A 166 -4.80 9.35 -7.39
N LEU A 167 -5.15 9.10 -6.12
CA LEU A 167 -4.69 9.92 -4.99
C LEU A 167 -3.17 9.90 -4.88
N PHE A 168 -2.55 8.72 -4.99
CA PHE A 168 -1.09 8.57 -4.94
C PHE A 168 -0.40 9.32 -6.10
N GLU A 169 -0.89 9.17 -7.33
CA GLU A 169 -0.38 9.92 -8.48
C GLU A 169 -0.55 11.43 -8.32
N SER A 170 -1.67 11.88 -7.76
CA SER A 170 -1.90 13.30 -7.47
C SER A 170 -0.90 13.84 -6.44
N ALA A 171 -0.59 13.06 -5.40
CA ALA A 171 0.43 13.42 -4.42
C ALA A 171 1.84 13.49 -5.04
N LEU A 172 2.21 12.52 -5.89
CA LEU A 172 3.47 12.56 -6.63
C LEU A 172 3.58 13.81 -7.50
N ARG A 173 2.48 14.21 -8.14
CA ARG A 173 2.42 15.39 -9.02
C ARG A 173 2.50 16.72 -8.26
N ARG A 174 2.21 16.76 -6.96
CA ARG A 174 2.54 17.90 -6.09
C ARG A 174 4.06 18.08 -5.92
N LYS A 175 4.83 17.00 -6.01
CA LYS A 175 6.30 17.02 -5.93
C LYS A 175 6.95 17.28 -7.29
N ASP A 176 6.45 16.62 -8.33
CA ASP A 176 6.86 16.89 -9.72
C ASP A 176 5.69 16.66 -10.69
N ARG A 177 5.19 17.75 -11.29
CA ARG A 177 4.03 17.73 -12.20
C ARG A 177 4.21 16.88 -13.46
N ARG A 178 5.45 16.48 -13.78
CA ARG A 178 5.76 15.64 -14.95
C ARG A 178 5.63 14.16 -14.64
N VAL A 179 5.58 13.77 -13.36
CA VAL A 179 5.42 12.37 -12.97
C VAL A 179 4.08 11.83 -13.45
N THR A 180 4.15 10.62 -14.00
CA THR A 180 3.02 9.77 -14.32
C THR A 180 3.28 8.43 -13.65
N LEU A 181 2.26 7.88 -12.99
CA LEU A 181 2.39 6.60 -12.29
C LEU A 181 2.69 5.48 -13.30
N CYS A 182 3.76 4.73 -13.08
CA CYS A 182 4.07 3.54 -13.87
C CYS A 182 3.31 2.32 -13.32
N TYR A 183 3.30 1.23 -14.08
CA TYR A 183 2.80 -0.07 -13.63
C TYR A 183 3.90 -1.12 -13.73
N TRP A 184 3.75 -2.18 -12.94
CA TRP A 184 4.57 -3.38 -13.02
C TRP A 184 3.73 -4.51 -13.61
N ASP A 185 4.17 -5.03 -14.74
CA ASP A 185 3.62 -6.28 -15.28
C ASP A 185 4.31 -7.47 -14.60
N SER A 186 3.58 -8.11 -13.68
CA SER A 186 4.06 -9.24 -12.89
C SER A 186 4.16 -10.54 -13.70
N SER A 187 3.45 -10.68 -14.83
CA SER A 187 3.54 -11.86 -15.70
C SER A 187 4.92 -12.01 -16.35
N LYS A 188 5.68 -10.92 -16.43
CA LYS A 188 7.08 -10.93 -16.91
C LYS A 188 8.06 -11.45 -15.88
N ASP A 189 7.75 -11.32 -14.59
CA ASP A 189 8.59 -11.83 -13.50
C ASP A 189 8.18 -13.23 -13.05
N SER A 190 6.93 -13.66 -13.31
CA SER A 190 6.41 -14.93 -12.82
C SER A 190 7.18 -16.15 -13.32
N ASN A 191 7.89 -16.03 -14.44
CA ASN A 191 8.62 -17.11 -15.09
C ASN A 191 10.15 -16.99 -14.91
N ILE A 192 10.63 -16.03 -14.10
CA ILE A 192 12.06 -15.91 -13.82
C ILE A 192 12.44 -17.00 -12.80
N PRO A 193 13.42 -17.89 -13.09
CA PRO A 193 13.78 -18.97 -12.19
C PRO A 193 14.32 -18.49 -10.83
N ASP A 194 15.02 -17.36 -10.83
CA ASP A 194 15.54 -16.71 -9.63
C ASP A 194 15.04 -15.25 -9.58
N PRO A 195 14.17 -14.89 -8.62
CA PRO A 195 13.63 -13.53 -8.47
C PRO A 195 14.69 -12.43 -8.37
N ILE A 196 15.93 -12.75 -7.96
CA ILE A 196 17.04 -11.80 -7.89
C ILE A 196 17.41 -11.22 -9.26
N ASN A 197 17.07 -11.94 -10.34
CA ASN A 197 17.29 -11.49 -11.71
C ASN A 197 16.18 -10.56 -12.22
N SER A 198 15.15 -10.28 -11.41
CA SER A 198 14.16 -9.26 -11.77
C SER A 198 14.78 -7.87 -11.65
N ASN A 199 14.64 -7.08 -12.70
CA ASN A 199 15.03 -5.67 -12.73
C ASN A 199 14.25 -4.78 -11.72
N ILE A 200 13.30 -5.36 -10.99
CA ILE A 200 12.46 -4.72 -9.97
C ILE A 200 12.85 -5.14 -8.55
N TRP A 201 13.12 -6.43 -8.36
CA TRP A 201 13.34 -7.03 -7.03
C TRP A 201 14.81 -7.35 -6.74
N GLY A 202 15.64 -7.39 -7.77
CA GLY A 202 17.08 -7.56 -7.65
C GLY A 202 17.77 -6.35 -7.00
N PRO A 203 18.99 -6.55 -6.48
CA PRO A 203 19.79 -5.50 -5.84
C PRO A 203 20.20 -4.35 -6.79
#